data_AF-A0A8S3BRX3-F1
#
_entry.id   AF-A0A8S3BRX3-F1
#
_cell.length_a   1.000
_cell.length_b   1.000
_cell.length_c   1.000
_cell.angle_alpha   90.00
_cell.angle_beta   90.00
_cell.angle_gamma   90.00
#
_symmetry.space_group_name_H-M   'P 1'
#
loop_
_entity.id
_entity.type
_entity.pdbx_description
1 polymer ?
#
loop_
_entity_poly.entity_id
_entity_poly.type
_entity_poly.pdbx_seq_one_letter_code
_entity_poly.pdbx_strand_id
1 'polypeptide(L)' 'YHSFGADVGSLTVYKRVLSSSQLYPLWKVNYNFGDIWNAAEITIRKTDESWAFAFESEYGVGYFGDLAIDDVTLREGFCP' A
#
# COMPACT_ATOMS: atom_id res chain seq x y z
N TYR A 1 -5.16 4.32 -5.65
CA TYR A 1 -5.64 2.97 -5.34
C TYR A 1 -7.16 2.94 -5.44
N HIS A 2 -7.73 1.82 -5.87
CA HIS A 2 -9.17 1.56 -5.86
C HIS A 2 -9.42 0.35 -4.97
N SER A 3 -10.52 0.40 -4.22
CA SER A 3 -10.88 -0.60 -3.21
C SER A 3 -12.39 -0.66 -3.11
N PHE A 4 -12.98 -1.65 -3.76
CA PHE A 4 -14.42 -1.78 -3.89
C PHE A 4 -14.89 -3.22 -3.72
N GLY A 5 -16.14 -3.38 -3.30
CA GLY A 5 -16.77 -4.68 -3.07
C GLY A 5 -17.02 -5.02 -1.59
N ALA A 6 -17.87 -6.00 -1.36
CA ALA A 6 -18.30 -6.46 -0.03
C ALA A 6 -17.21 -7.27 0.68
N ASP A 7 -16.39 -7.99 -0.08
CA ASP A 7 -15.35 -8.89 0.40
C ASP A 7 -13.96 -8.31 0.16
N VAL A 8 -13.83 -6.99 0.11
CA VAL A 8 -12.51 -6.37 -0.09
C VAL A 8 -11.59 -6.78 1.05
N GLY A 9 -10.40 -7.22 0.68
CA GLY A 9 -9.39 -7.60 1.63
C GLY A 9 -8.61 -6.38 2.12
N SER A 10 -7.29 -6.54 2.26
CA SER A 10 -6.43 -5.44 2.67
C SER A 10 -5.29 -5.20 1.71
N LEU A 11 -4.83 -3.95 1.61
CA LEU A 11 -3.60 -3.58 0.93
C LEU A 11 -2.69 -2.89 1.96
N THR A 12 -1.50 -3.45 2.17
CA THR A 12 -0.48 -2.89 3.06
C THR A 12 0.75 -2.51 2.24
N VAL A 13 1.28 -1.31 2.49
CA VAL A 13 2.55 -0.84 1.94
C VAL A 13 3.61 -0.98 3.02
N TYR A 14 4.67 -1.70 2.71
CA TYR A 14 5.82 -1.87 3.60
C TYR A 14 7.08 -1.23 3.02
N LYS A 15 7.95 -0.78 3.91
CA LYS A 15 9.37 -0.63 3.63
C LYS A 15 10.07 -1.95 3.93
N ARG A 16 10.80 -2.48 2.96
CA ARG A 16 11.67 -3.64 3.12
C ARG A 16 13.13 -3.20 3.08
N VAL A 17 13.88 -3.50 4.13
CA VAL A 17 15.35 -3.33 4.12
C VAL A 17 15.95 -4.46 3.30
N LEU A 18 16.80 -4.17 2.32
CA LEU A 18 17.29 -5.19 1.38
C LEU A 18 18.32 -6.14 1.99
N SER A 19 19.02 -5.72 3.05
CA SER A 19 19.95 -6.56 3.80
C SER A 19 19.24 -7.58 4.70
N SER A 20 17.92 -7.47 4.88
CA SER A 20 17.11 -8.38 5.68
C SER A 20 15.81 -8.75 4.98
N SER A 21 15.04 -9.66 5.59
CA SER A 21 13.66 -9.93 5.16
C SER A 21 12.65 -9.14 5.99
N GLN A 22 13.10 -8.14 6.75
CA GLN A 22 12.23 -7.38 7.65
C GLN A 22 11.36 -6.40 6.86
N LEU A 23 10.06 -6.45 7.14
CA LEU A 23 9.05 -5.54 6.62
C LEU A 23 8.61 -4.57 7.72
N TYR A 24 8.63 -3.28 7.40
CA TYR A 24 8.13 -2.22 8.27
C TYR A 24 6.86 -1.63 7.66
N PRO A 25 5.69 -1.75 8.29
CA PRO A 25 4.45 -1.24 7.74
C PRO A 25 4.48 0.29 7.70
N LEU A 26 4.10 0.85 6.55
CA LEU A 26 4.03 2.29 6.34
C LEU A 26 2.59 2.79 6.26
N TRP A 27 1.72 1.99 5.63
CA TRP A 27 0.32 2.33 5.39
C TRP A 27 -0.49 1.06 5.16
N LYS A 28 -1.74 1.05 5.59
CA LYS A 28 -2.68 -0.05 5.37
C LYS A 28 -4.06 0.49 5.06
N VAL A 29 -4.75 -0.16 4.12
CA VAL A 29 -6.17 -0.01 3.88
C VAL A 29 -6.86 -1.37 3.91
N ASN A 30 -8.06 -1.42 4.49
CA ASN A 30 -8.86 -2.64 4.66
C ASN A 30 -10.37 -2.33 4.63
N TYR A 31 -10.75 -1.28 3.92
CA TYR A 31 -12.12 -0.79 3.84
C TYR A 31 -12.50 -0.51 2.39
N ASN A 32 -13.76 -0.73 2.06
CA ASN A 32 -14.36 -0.37 0.78
C ASN A 32 -14.60 1.16 0.75
N PHE A 33 -14.03 1.84 -0.24
CA PHE A 33 -14.16 3.29 -0.43
C PHE A 33 -15.23 3.67 -1.47
N GLY A 34 -15.98 2.69 -1.97
CA GLY A 34 -16.88 2.85 -3.11
C GLY A 34 -16.14 2.71 -4.43
N ASP A 35 -16.89 2.83 -5.52
CA ASP A 35 -16.37 2.74 -6.88
C ASP A 35 -15.67 4.04 -7.31
N ILE A 36 -14.57 4.37 -6.62
CA ILE A 36 -13.77 5.57 -6.85
C ILE A 36 -12.28 5.29 -6.66
N TRP A 37 -11.45 6.04 -7.38
CA TRP A 37 -10.01 6.06 -7.17
C TRP A 37 -9.64 7.02 -6.05
N ASN A 38 -8.80 6.56 -5.12
CA ASN A 38 -8.31 7.30 -3.99
C ASN A 38 -6.79 7.52 -4.11
N ALA A 39 -6.31 8.71 -3.77
CA ALA A 39 -4.89 8.98 -3.66
C ALA A 39 -4.40 8.65 -2.23
N ALA A 40 -3.25 8.00 -2.13
CA ALA A 40 -2.54 7.83 -0.86
C ALA A 40 -1.13 8.39 -0.99
N GLU A 41 -0.73 9.21 -0.02
CA GLU A 41 0.60 9.79 0.06
C GLU A 41 1.24 9.37 1.38
N ILE A 42 2.44 8.82 1.30
CA ILE A 42 3.13 8.22 2.44
C ILE A 42 4.51 8.84 2.51
N THR A 43 4.79 9.58 3.58
CA THR A 43 6.14 10.08 3.83
C THR A 43 7.01 8.94 4.33
N ILE A 44 8.10 8.64 3.62
CA ILE A 44 9.10 7.67 4.06
C ILE A 44 10.36 8.38 4.51
N ARG A 45 10.82 8.06 5.72
CA ARG A 45 12.09 8.56 6.21
C ARG A 45 13.26 7.85 5.52
N LYS A 46 14.20 8.67 5.05
CA LYS A 46 15.48 8.19 4.53
C LYS A 46 16.19 7.37 5.60
N THR A 47 16.80 6.27 5.18
CA THR A 47 17.70 5.44 5.99
C THR A 47 19.00 5.24 5.22
N ASP A 48 20.08 4.93 5.93
CA ASP A 48 21.37 4.65 5.32
C ASP A 48 21.43 3.27 4.64
N GLU A 49 20.51 2.38 5.01
CA GLU A 49 20.37 1.05 4.40
C GLU A 49 19.61 1.12 3.07
N SER A 50 20.03 0.32 2.09
CA SER A 50 19.27 0.10 0.86
C SER A 50 17.92 -0.55 1.15
N TRP A 51 16.87 -0.04 0.52
CA TRP A 51 15.50 -0.46 0.80
C TRP A 51 14.65 -0.52 -0.48
N ALA A 52 13.53 -1.24 -0.43
CA ALA A 52 12.49 -1.26 -1.46
C ALA A 52 11.10 -1.13 -0.83
N PHE A 53 10.09 -0.79 -1.64
CA PHE A 53 8.69 -0.90 -1.22
C PHE A 53 8.15 -2.28 -1.56
N ALA A 54 7.26 -2.78 -0.71
CA ALA A 54 6.45 -3.95 -1.00
C ALA A 54 4.97 -3.59 -0.84
N PHE A 55 4.18 -3.91 -1.87
CA PHE A 55 2.73 -3.87 -1.82
C PHE A 55 2.25 -5.29 -1.54
N GLU A 56 1.53 -5.48 -0.44
CA GLU A 56 0.97 -6.76 -0.04
C GLU A 56 -0.55 -6.67 -0.04
N SER A 57 -1.19 -7.51 -0.83
CA SER A 57 -2.64 -7.68 -0.80
C SER A 57 -3.01 -8.94 -0.05
N GLU A 58 -3.88 -8.82 0.94
CA GLU A 58 -4.57 -9.95 1.58
C GLU A 58 -5.96 -10.04 0.95
N TYR A 59 -6.40 -11.23 0.55
CA TYR A 59 -7.77 -11.45 0.07
C TYR A 59 -8.77 -11.40 1.22
N GLY A 60 -9.98 -10.89 0.97
CA GLY A 60 -11.09 -10.97 1.92
C GLY A 60 -11.69 -12.37 1.96
N VAL A 61 -12.76 -12.56 2.74
CA VAL A 61 -13.34 -13.89 2.99
C VAL A 61 -14.14 -14.43 1.78
N GLY A 62 -14.52 -13.58 0.84
CA GLY A 62 -15.34 -13.93 -0.32
C GLY A 62 -14.73 -13.51 -1.66
N TYR A 63 -15.58 -13.50 -2.69
CA TYR A 63 -15.17 -13.27 -4.09
C TYR A 63 -15.62 -11.91 -4.63
N PHE A 64 -16.40 -11.15 -3.86
CA PHE A 64 -16.98 -9.89 -4.32
C PHE A 64 -16.16 -8.69 -3.84
N GLY A 65 -15.00 -8.48 -4.44
CA GLY A 65 -14.24 -7.25 -4.28
C GLY A 65 -12.90 -7.26 -4.99
N ASP A 66 -12.36 -6.07 -5.21
CA ASP A 66 -11.12 -5.84 -5.93
C ASP A 66 -10.25 -4.77 -5.25
N LEU A 67 -8.95 -4.91 -5.47
CA LEU A 67 -7.93 -3.95 -5.08
C LEU A 67 -7.09 -3.67 -6.32
N ALA A 68 -7.00 -2.39 -6.69
CA ALA A 68 -6.18 -1.96 -7.81
C ALA A 68 -5.27 -0.79 -7.42
N ILE A 69 -4.08 -0.76 -8.03
CA ILE A 69 -3.06 0.27 -7.83
C ILE A 69 -2.67 0.77 -9.22
N ASP A 70 -2.55 2.09 -9.35
CA ASP A 70 -2.05 2.75 -10.54
C ASP A 70 -1.27 4.01 -10.14
N ASP A 71 -0.50 4.59 -11.07
CA ASP A 71 0.21 5.87 -10.94
C ASP A 71 1.18 5.98 -9.75
N VAL A 72 1.92 4.91 -9.45
CA VAL A 72 2.91 4.90 -8.35
C VAL A 72 4.10 5.79 -8.69
N THR A 73 4.28 6.87 -7.92
CA THR A 73 5.40 7.80 -8.05
C THR A 73 6.18 7.91 -6.74
N LEU A 74 7.52 7.92 -6.83
CA LEU A 74 8.41 8.28 -5.72
C LEU A 74 9.02 9.66 -5.99
N ARG A 75 8.96 10.56 -5.02
CA ARG A 75 9.52 11.91 -5.10
C ARG A 75 10.33 12.23 -3.84
N GLU A 76 11.34 13.08 -3.98
CA GLU A 76 12.08 13.60 -2.83
C GLU A 76 11.26 14.68 -2.12
N GLY A 77 11.26 14.66 -0.78
CA GLY A 77 10.52 15.60 0.07
C GLY A 77 9.46 14.93 0.95
N PHE A 78 8.76 15.75 1.73
CA PHE A 78 7.60 15.33 2.50
C PHE A 78 6.35 15.35 1.61
N CYS A 79 5.39 14.47 1.91
CA CYS A 79 4.05 14.59 1.34
C CYS A 79 3.39 15.90 1.83
N PRO A 80 2.57 16.57 1.00
CA PRO A 80 1.75 17.72 1.37
C PRO A 80 0.91 17.56 2.65
#